data_AF-A0A524M6X5-F1
#
_entry.id   AF-A0A524M6X5-F1
#
_cell.length_a   1.000
_cell.length_b   1.000
_cell.length_c   1.000
_cell.angle_alpha   90.00
_cell.angle_beta   90.00
_cell.angle_gamma   90.00
#
_symmetry.space_group_name_H-M   'P 1'
#
loop_
_entity.id
_entity.type
_entity.pdbx_description
1 polymer ?
#
loop_
_entity_poly.entity_id
_entity_poly.type
_entity_poly.pdbx_seq_one_letter_code
_entity_poly.pdbx_strand_id
1 'polypeptide(L)'
;MNTNRSGKGIDIVRSILLVIFLAVIGSSVCLADQLQWNDETASLRAVQALVQESWLVSYCSQADSDNVEVWLIRGITVADTSAEGLFEIKILAKCLYQSQESFAAGEFPLPEDRWHFEQVHDSGWGIAGIDLAYMYVYTQDGSFQCLGKTLDLPCQIGVETITLPDELMEALEARSPLDRGEPLPWYHH
;
A
#
# COMPACT_ATOMS: atom_id res chain seq x y z
N MET A 1 36.76 34.62 -47.13
CA MET A 1 35.49 33.86 -47.07
C MET A 1 35.77 32.50 -46.44
N ASN A 2 35.07 32.21 -45.33
CA ASN A 2 34.66 30.90 -44.81
C ASN A 2 34.76 30.83 -43.28
N THR A 3 33.78 31.47 -42.65
CA THR A 3 33.30 31.14 -41.31
C THR A 3 32.29 29.99 -41.44
N ASN A 4 32.60 28.80 -40.94
CA ASN A 4 31.59 27.79 -40.57
C ASN A 4 32.21 26.61 -39.82
N ARG A 5 32.45 26.79 -38.52
CA ARG A 5 32.63 25.70 -37.55
C ARG A 5 32.04 26.11 -36.20
N SER A 6 30.71 26.25 -36.14
CA SER A 6 30.01 26.45 -34.87
C SER A 6 28.56 26.01 -35.00
N GLY A 7 28.29 24.71 -34.94
CA GLY A 7 26.93 24.17 -35.01
C GLY A 7 26.78 22.80 -34.36
N LYS A 8 27.73 21.90 -34.61
CA LYS A 8 27.61 20.49 -34.18
C LYS A 8 27.59 20.24 -32.66
N GLY A 9 28.19 21.11 -31.84
CA GLY A 9 28.25 20.91 -30.39
C GLY A 9 26.93 21.23 -29.67
N ILE A 10 26.16 22.20 -30.17
CA ILE A 10 24.91 22.66 -29.55
C ILE A 10 23.79 21.65 -29.79
N ASP A 11 23.80 20.98 -30.93
CA ASP A 11 22.77 20.00 -31.29
C ASP A 11 22.86 18.71 -30.44
N ILE A 12 24.08 18.30 -30.05
CA ILE A 12 24.30 17.10 -29.21
C ILE A 12 23.80 17.36 -27.78
N VAL A 13 24.13 18.51 -27.19
CA VAL A 13 23.69 18.86 -25.82
C VAL A 13 22.17 18.99 -25.76
N ARG A 14 21.54 19.57 -26.79
CA ARG A 14 20.07 19.65 -26.89
C ARG A 14 19.42 18.27 -27.01
N SER A 15 20.03 17.37 -27.77
CA SER A 15 19.53 16.01 -27.95
C SER A 15 19.64 15.20 -26.65
N ILE A 16 20.74 15.34 -25.90
CA ILE A 16 20.91 14.69 -24.60
C ILE A 16 19.90 15.22 -23.58
N LEU A 17 19.71 16.54 -23.50
CA LEU A 17 18.72 17.14 -22.59
C LEU A 17 17.30 16.72 -22.93
N LEU A 18 16.95 16.59 -24.21
CA LEU A 18 15.64 16.10 -24.64
C LEU A 18 15.41 14.65 -24.25
N VAL A 19 16.42 13.78 -24.39
CA VAL A 19 16.33 12.36 -23.98
C VAL A 19 16.19 12.25 -22.45
N ILE A 20 16.93 13.05 -21.68
CA ILE A 20 16.79 13.10 -20.21
C ILE A 20 15.39 13.59 -19.85
N PHE A 21 14.90 14.65 -20.49
CA PHE A 21 13.58 15.21 -20.22
C PHE A 21 12.45 14.23 -20.56
N LEU A 22 12.55 13.51 -21.68
CA LEU A 22 11.60 12.46 -22.06
C LEU A 22 11.69 11.23 -21.15
N ALA A 23 12.89 10.87 -20.67
CA ALA A 23 13.06 9.79 -19.70
C ALA A 23 12.46 10.14 -18.33
N VAL A 24 12.56 11.41 -17.90
CA VAL A 24 11.97 11.91 -16.64
C VAL A 24 10.44 12.00 -16.74
N ILE A 25 9.88 12.45 -17.87
CA ILE A 25 8.42 12.51 -18.06
C ILE A 25 7.84 11.10 -18.26
N GLY A 26 8.56 10.22 -18.95
CA GLY A 26 8.14 8.84 -19.19
C GLY A 26 8.21 7.92 -17.97
N SER A 27 8.81 8.37 -16.86
CA SER A 27 8.89 7.62 -15.60
C SER A 27 7.82 8.02 -14.57
N SER A 28 6.95 8.99 -14.90
CA SER A 28 5.69 9.23 -14.18
C SER A 28 4.61 8.18 -14.52
N VAL A 29 5.05 6.93 -14.75
CA VAL A 29 4.21 5.77 -15.03
C VAL A 29 3.48 5.44 -13.74
N CYS A 30 2.15 5.40 -13.81
CA CYS A 30 1.20 4.85 -12.85
C CYS A 30 1.86 4.03 -11.71
N LEU A 31 2.29 4.69 -10.63
CA LEU A 31 2.87 4.06 -9.43
C LEU A 31 1.80 3.38 -8.58
N ALA A 32 0.63 3.10 -9.13
CA ALA A 32 -0.53 2.62 -8.39
C ALA A 32 -0.38 1.17 -7.91
N ASP A 33 0.44 0.35 -8.58
CA ASP A 33 0.63 -1.08 -8.27
C ASP A 33 2.13 -1.39 -8.15
N GLN A 34 2.78 -0.95 -7.07
CA GLN A 34 4.24 -1.10 -6.90
C GLN A 34 4.64 -2.48 -6.42
N LEU A 35 3.87 -3.05 -5.48
CA LEU A 35 4.14 -4.34 -4.86
C LEU A 35 2.86 -5.19 -4.78
N GLN A 36 1.98 -5.08 -5.78
CA GLN A 36 0.83 -5.98 -5.92
C GLN A 36 1.28 -7.40 -6.26
N TRP A 37 2.28 -7.54 -7.14
CA TRP A 37 2.86 -8.81 -7.55
C TRP A 37 4.32 -8.90 -7.14
N ASN A 38 4.66 -9.96 -6.42
CA ASN A 38 5.96 -10.12 -5.77
C ASN A 38 6.56 -11.48 -6.09
N ASP A 39 7.87 -11.64 -5.92
CA ASP A 39 8.47 -12.97 -5.93
C ASP A 39 7.95 -13.83 -4.75
N GLU A 40 8.16 -15.14 -4.84
CA GLU A 40 7.71 -16.10 -3.83
C GLU A 40 8.27 -15.77 -2.44
N THR A 41 9.54 -15.37 -2.36
CA THR A 41 10.21 -15.11 -1.09
C THR A 41 9.63 -13.87 -0.40
N ALA A 42 9.44 -12.78 -1.13
CA ALA A 42 8.79 -11.57 -0.64
C ALA A 42 7.34 -11.87 -0.23
N SER A 43 6.62 -12.68 -1.01
CA SER A 43 5.25 -13.08 -0.70
C SER A 43 5.15 -13.86 0.61
N LEU A 44 6.01 -14.87 0.80
CA LEU A 44 6.06 -15.67 2.03
C LEU A 44 6.45 -14.83 3.26
N ARG A 45 7.41 -13.91 3.11
CA ARG A 45 7.79 -12.98 4.20
C ARG A 45 6.63 -12.05 4.56
N ALA A 46 5.88 -11.56 3.58
CA ALA A 46 4.70 -10.74 3.83
C ALA A 46 3.58 -11.53 4.54
N VAL A 47 3.32 -12.78 4.12
CA VAL A 47 2.38 -13.66 4.84
C VAL A 47 2.80 -13.88 6.30
N GLN A 48 4.08 -14.04 6.57
CA GLN A 48 4.59 -14.19 7.94
C GLN A 48 4.43 -12.92 8.78
N ALA A 49 4.55 -11.74 8.17
CA ALA A 49 4.34 -10.47 8.85
C ALA A 49 2.85 -10.16 9.09
N LEU A 50 1.97 -10.68 8.21
CA LEU A 50 0.52 -10.56 8.34
C LEU A 50 -0.01 -11.58 9.35
N VAL A 51 -0.42 -11.11 10.52
CA VAL A 51 -1.00 -11.98 11.55
C VAL A 51 -2.48 -12.22 11.22
N GLN A 52 -2.91 -13.48 11.12
CA GLN A 52 -4.34 -13.79 10.96
C GLN A 52 -5.15 -13.21 12.13
N GLU A 53 -6.40 -12.78 11.86
CA GLU A 53 -7.29 -12.17 12.86
C GLU A 53 -6.82 -10.82 13.42
N SER A 54 -5.85 -10.18 12.74
CA SER A 54 -5.42 -8.82 13.02
C SER A 54 -6.14 -7.79 12.15
N TRP A 55 -5.90 -6.51 12.48
CA TRP A 55 -6.35 -5.40 11.66
C TRP A 55 -5.22 -4.94 10.74
N LEU A 56 -5.59 -4.51 9.54
CA LEU A 56 -4.72 -3.83 8.60
C LEU A 56 -5.27 -2.44 8.33
N VAL A 57 -4.38 -1.52 7.99
CA VAL A 57 -4.76 -0.25 7.39
C VAL A 57 -4.39 -0.27 5.91
N SER A 58 -5.30 0.18 5.05
CA SER A 58 -5.05 0.40 3.62
C SER A 58 -5.03 1.90 3.34
N TYR A 59 -3.96 2.38 2.69
CA TYR A 59 -3.84 3.76 2.22
C TYR A 59 -2.77 3.94 1.13
N CYS A 60 -3.18 4.42 -0.03
CA CYS A 60 -2.30 4.73 -1.16
C CYS A 60 -1.69 6.13 -1.04
N SER A 61 -0.50 6.21 -0.46
CA SER A 61 0.23 7.47 -0.32
C SER A 61 0.79 8.05 -1.64
N GLN A 62 0.58 7.39 -2.78
CA GLN A 62 0.92 7.95 -4.10
C GLN A 62 -0.32 8.44 -4.86
N ALA A 63 -1.52 8.20 -4.35
CA ALA A 63 -2.73 8.76 -4.91
C ALA A 63 -2.87 10.24 -4.52
N ASP A 64 -3.43 11.05 -5.42
CA ASP A 64 -3.78 12.44 -5.14
C ASP A 64 -4.87 12.56 -4.06
N SER A 65 -5.64 11.49 -3.86
CA SER A 65 -6.77 11.43 -2.95
C SER A 65 -7.10 9.95 -2.71
N ASP A 66 -6.95 9.46 -1.48
CA ASP A 66 -7.37 8.11 -1.10
C ASP A 66 -7.96 8.08 0.31
N ASN A 67 -8.89 7.17 0.57
CA ASN A 67 -9.44 6.99 1.90
C ASN A 67 -8.52 6.06 2.71
N VAL A 68 -8.49 6.28 4.02
CA VAL A 68 -7.84 5.36 4.95
C VAL A 68 -8.88 4.34 5.39
N GLU A 69 -8.61 3.07 5.13
CA GLU A 69 -9.53 1.98 5.45
C GLU A 69 -8.92 1.05 6.48
N VAL A 70 -9.72 0.60 7.45
CA VAL A 70 -9.34 -0.38 8.45
C VAL A 70 -10.02 -1.70 8.14
N TRP A 71 -9.21 -2.73 7.90
CA TRP A 71 -9.66 -4.06 7.48
C TRP A 71 -9.43 -5.08 8.59
N LEU A 72 -10.40 -5.97 8.81
CA LEU A 72 -10.21 -7.19 9.60
C LEU A 72 -9.87 -8.35 8.66
N ILE A 73 -8.75 -9.03 8.92
CA ILE A 73 -8.32 -10.18 8.11
C ILE A 73 -8.62 -11.51 8.80
N ARG A 74 -9.05 -12.50 8.03
CA ARG A 74 -9.32 -13.88 8.52
C ARG A 74 -8.59 -14.97 7.77
N GLY A 75 -8.09 -14.66 6.58
CA GLY A 75 -7.37 -15.61 5.75
C GLY A 75 -6.39 -14.86 4.89
N ILE A 76 -5.26 -15.50 4.61
CA ILE A 76 -4.22 -14.99 3.74
C ILE A 76 -3.81 -16.16 2.85
N THR A 77 -3.69 -15.92 1.56
CA THR A 77 -3.22 -16.90 0.59
C THR A 77 -2.30 -16.23 -0.42
N VAL A 78 -1.39 -17.01 -0.99
CA VAL A 78 -0.51 -16.58 -2.08
C VAL A 78 -1.02 -17.29 -3.33
N ALA A 79 -1.31 -16.53 -4.37
CA ALA A 79 -1.81 -17.05 -5.64
C ALA A 79 -0.85 -16.72 -6.78
N ASP A 80 -0.70 -17.66 -7.72
CA ASP A 80 0.01 -17.39 -8.97
C ASP A 80 -0.68 -16.26 -9.75
N THR A 81 0.13 -15.40 -10.38
CA THR A 81 -0.35 -14.41 -11.33
C THR A 81 -0.25 -14.92 -12.77
N SER A 82 -0.66 -14.10 -13.75
CA SER A 82 -0.42 -14.40 -15.16
C SER A 82 1.05 -14.21 -15.57
N ALA A 83 1.87 -13.56 -14.74
CA ALA A 83 3.28 -13.35 -14.97
C ALA A 83 4.11 -14.45 -14.30
N GLU A 84 5.01 -15.05 -15.06
CA GLU A 84 5.86 -16.15 -14.59
C GLU A 84 6.73 -15.71 -13.41
N GLY A 85 6.71 -16.50 -12.33
CA GLY A 85 7.51 -16.25 -11.12
C GLY A 85 7.01 -15.10 -10.24
N LEU A 86 5.83 -14.55 -10.54
CA LEU A 86 5.20 -13.51 -9.73
C LEU A 86 3.90 -14.00 -9.10
N PHE A 87 3.72 -13.63 -7.84
CA PHE A 87 2.63 -14.05 -6.98
C PHE A 87 1.90 -12.85 -6.41
N GLU A 88 0.60 -12.98 -6.21
CA GLU A 88 -0.25 -12.00 -5.55
C GLU A 88 -0.69 -12.53 -4.20
N ILE A 89 -0.55 -11.71 -3.15
CA ILE A 89 -1.12 -12.03 -1.85
C ILE A 89 -2.58 -11.62 -1.86
N LYS A 90 -3.44 -12.54 -1.45
CA LYS A 90 -4.88 -12.31 -1.30
C LYS A 90 -5.28 -12.48 0.15
N ILE A 91 -6.10 -11.56 0.63
CA ILE A 91 -6.67 -11.61 1.98
C ILE A 91 -8.17 -11.89 1.88
N LEU A 92 -8.67 -12.76 2.76
CA LEU A 92 -10.08 -12.80 3.09
C LEU A 92 -10.29 -11.78 4.21
N ALA A 93 -10.97 -10.70 3.88
CA ALA A 93 -11.08 -9.56 4.76
C ALA A 93 -12.46 -8.90 4.73
N LYS A 94 -12.72 -8.08 5.74
CA LYS A 94 -13.88 -7.21 5.84
C LYS A 94 -13.42 -5.80 6.21
N CYS A 95 -13.78 -4.80 5.41
CA CYS A 95 -13.56 -3.40 5.78
C CYS A 95 -14.47 -3.05 6.97
N LEU A 96 -13.88 -2.58 8.06
CA LEU A 96 -14.58 -2.26 9.31
C LEU A 96 -14.93 -0.79 9.39
N TYR A 97 -13.97 0.05 9.03
CA TYR A 97 -14.04 1.49 9.12
C TYR A 97 -13.36 2.12 7.91
N GLN A 98 -13.85 3.27 7.50
CA GLN A 98 -13.26 4.09 6.44
C GLN A 98 -13.26 5.54 6.89
N SER A 99 -12.20 6.29 6.56
CA SER A 99 -12.18 7.72 6.79
C SER A 99 -13.26 8.42 5.95
N GLN A 100 -13.98 9.37 6.53
CA GLN A 100 -15.03 10.14 5.84
C GLN A 100 -14.43 11.03 4.74
N GLU A 101 -13.21 11.51 4.95
CA GLU A 101 -12.44 12.28 3.98
C GLU A 101 -11.39 11.38 3.32
N SER A 102 -11.02 11.74 2.09
CA SER A 102 -9.84 11.19 1.42
C SER A 102 -8.69 12.18 1.55
N PHE A 103 -7.48 11.66 1.56
CA PHE A 103 -6.28 12.40 1.90
C PHE A 103 -5.18 12.19 0.88
N ALA A 104 -4.41 13.24 0.63
CA ALA A 104 -3.14 13.15 -0.08
C ALA A 104 -2.00 12.89 0.92
N ALA A 105 -0.94 12.23 0.48
CA ALA A 105 0.17 11.90 1.38
C ALA A 105 0.86 13.13 1.99
N GLY A 106 0.85 14.27 1.29
CA GLY A 106 1.41 15.52 1.79
C GLY A 106 0.65 16.11 2.99
N GLU A 107 -0.49 15.54 3.37
CA GLU A 107 -1.28 15.97 4.53
C GLU A 107 -0.93 15.23 5.83
N PHE A 108 -0.10 14.18 5.76
CA PHE A 108 0.25 13.35 6.92
C PHE A 108 1.46 13.89 7.70
N PRO A 109 1.50 13.74 9.04
CA PRO A 109 0.42 13.23 9.89
C PRO A 109 -0.74 14.21 10.00
N LEU A 110 -1.97 13.69 9.90
CA LEU A 110 -3.17 14.50 10.02
C LEU A 110 -3.42 14.84 11.52
N PRO A 111 -3.84 16.07 11.82
CA PRO A 111 -4.41 16.41 13.12
C PRO A 111 -5.57 15.47 13.53
N GLU A 112 -5.68 15.12 14.81
CA GLU A 112 -6.71 14.21 15.34
C GLU A 112 -8.14 14.65 15.00
N ASP A 113 -8.40 15.96 14.95
CA ASP A 113 -9.71 16.52 14.63
C ASP A 113 -10.12 16.37 13.16
N ARG A 114 -9.20 15.94 12.28
CA ARG A 114 -9.50 15.59 10.87
C ARG A 114 -9.73 14.08 10.67
N TRP A 115 -9.43 13.25 11.66
CA TRP A 115 -9.61 11.82 11.58
C TRP A 115 -11.03 11.40 11.96
N HIS A 116 -11.96 11.58 11.03
CA HIS A 116 -13.31 11.07 11.18
C HIS A 116 -13.46 9.76 10.42
N PHE A 117 -13.81 8.69 11.14
CA PHE A 117 -14.11 7.39 10.55
C PHE A 117 -15.59 7.08 10.66
N GLU A 118 -16.12 6.43 9.62
CA GLU A 118 -17.43 5.81 9.65
C GLU A 118 -17.33 4.30 9.64
N GLN A 119 -18.27 3.64 10.32
CA GLN A 119 -18.35 2.19 10.31
C GLN A 119 -18.96 1.71 9.00
N VAL A 120 -18.29 0.77 8.32
CA VAL A 120 -18.80 0.20 7.07
C VAL A 120 -19.77 -0.93 7.39
N HIS A 121 -21.08 -0.66 7.28
CA HIS A 121 -22.12 -1.60 7.72
C HIS A 121 -22.29 -2.83 6.79
N ASP A 122 -22.04 -2.69 5.48
CA ASP A 122 -22.36 -3.70 4.46
C ASP A 122 -21.15 -4.30 3.71
N SER A 123 -19.94 -4.23 4.28
CA SER A 123 -18.70 -4.68 3.59
C SER A 123 -18.57 -6.20 3.35
N GLY A 124 -19.47 -7.03 3.88
CA GLY A 124 -19.41 -8.50 3.72
C GLY A 124 -18.04 -9.10 4.12
N TRP A 125 -17.81 -10.38 3.82
CA TRP A 125 -16.45 -10.92 3.77
C TRP A 125 -16.09 -11.08 2.30
N GLY A 126 -14.93 -10.55 1.89
CA GLY A 126 -14.47 -10.57 0.50
C GLY A 126 -13.01 -11.00 0.38
N ILE A 127 -12.65 -11.51 -0.79
CA ILE A 127 -11.26 -11.77 -1.14
C ILE A 127 -10.74 -10.56 -1.91
N ALA A 128 -9.65 -9.96 -1.43
CA ALA A 128 -8.97 -8.84 -2.07
C ALA A 128 -7.49 -9.17 -2.31
N GLY A 129 -6.96 -8.81 -3.48
CA GLY A 129 -5.52 -8.71 -3.69
C GLY A 129 -4.98 -7.47 -2.97
N ILE A 130 -3.78 -7.54 -2.42
CA ILE A 130 -3.16 -6.41 -1.73
C ILE A 130 -1.89 -5.94 -2.44
N ASP A 131 -1.64 -4.64 -2.38
CA ASP A 131 -0.34 -4.05 -2.71
C ASP A 131 0.44 -3.80 -1.41
N LEU A 132 1.60 -4.45 -1.26
CA LEU A 132 2.43 -4.33 -0.06
C LEU A 132 2.95 -2.91 0.18
N ALA A 133 2.98 -2.04 -0.84
CA ALA A 133 3.34 -0.63 -0.67
C ALA A 133 2.27 0.18 0.06
N TYR A 134 1.01 -0.28 0.07
CA TYR A 134 -0.14 0.49 0.58
C TYR A 134 -0.87 -0.18 1.74
N MET A 135 -0.43 -1.37 2.15
CA MET A 135 -0.88 -2.02 3.37
C MET A 135 0.01 -1.65 4.56
N TYR A 136 -0.61 -1.42 5.71
CA TYR A 136 0.07 -1.11 6.95
C TYR A 136 -0.34 -2.12 8.03
N VAL A 137 0.64 -2.69 8.71
CA VAL A 137 0.47 -3.72 9.74
C VAL A 137 0.61 -3.11 11.13
N TYR A 138 -0.23 -3.57 12.05
CA TYR A 138 -0.20 -3.11 13.45
C TYR A 138 1.11 -3.50 14.15
N THR A 139 1.72 -2.55 14.85
CA THR A 139 2.96 -2.73 15.61
C THR A 139 2.73 -2.59 17.11
N GLN A 140 3.65 -3.12 17.92
CA GLN A 140 3.52 -3.16 19.39
C GLN A 140 3.48 -1.78 20.06
N ASP A 141 3.88 -0.74 19.34
CA ASP A 141 3.86 0.65 19.79
C ASP A 141 2.50 1.35 19.57
N GLY A 142 1.50 0.63 19.07
CA GLY A 142 0.17 1.18 18.81
C GLY A 142 0.01 1.84 17.45
N SER A 143 1.02 1.78 16.58
CA SER A 143 0.98 2.35 15.23
C SER A 143 0.80 1.28 14.14
N PHE A 144 0.63 1.73 12.90
CA PHE A 144 0.58 0.88 11.71
C PHE A 144 1.73 1.25 10.79
N GLN A 145 2.60 0.31 10.48
CA GLN A 145 3.78 0.53 9.63
C GLN A 145 3.58 -0.08 8.24
N CYS A 146 4.02 0.63 7.20
CA CYS A 146 3.94 0.15 5.82
C CYS A 146 4.62 -1.21 5.68
N LEU A 147 3.89 -2.20 5.17
CA LEU A 147 4.33 -3.58 5.07
C LEU A 147 5.54 -3.72 4.14
N GLY A 148 5.54 -3.06 2.98
CA GLY A 148 6.67 -3.04 2.06
C GLY A 148 7.96 -2.54 2.73
N LYS A 149 7.88 -1.47 3.53
CA LYS A 149 9.04 -0.94 4.28
C LYS A 149 9.50 -1.88 5.38
N THR A 150 8.58 -2.45 6.15
CA THR A 150 8.88 -3.44 7.18
C THR A 150 9.63 -4.66 6.62
N LEU A 151 9.37 -5.00 5.36
CA LEU A 151 10.01 -6.11 4.64
C LEU A 151 11.28 -5.71 3.87
N ASP A 152 11.72 -4.45 3.97
CA ASP A 152 12.85 -3.89 3.21
C ASP A 152 12.68 -4.08 1.68
N LEU A 153 11.44 -3.95 1.20
CA LEU A 153 11.13 -4.01 -0.22
C LEU A 153 11.26 -2.61 -0.85
N PRO A 154 11.76 -2.52 -2.09
CA PRO A 154 11.87 -1.25 -2.79
C PRO A 154 10.49 -0.72 -3.17
N CYS A 155 9.96 0.22 -2.39
CA CYS A 155 8.75 0.98 -2.71
C CYS A 155 8.94 2.49 -2.45
N GLN A 156 8.24 3.29 -3.24
CA GLN A 156 8.12 4.73 -3.09
C GLN A 156 6.78 5.04 -2.43
N ILE A 157 6.82 5.49 -1.18
CA ILE A 157 5.63 5.87 -0.41
C ILE A 157 5.87 7.22 0.25
N GLY A 158 4.80 7.99 0.44
CA GLY A 158 4.85 9.28 1.13
C GLY A 158 4.59 9.16 2.63
N VAL A 159 4.01 8.05 3.09
CA VAL A 159 3.64 7.80 4.49
C VAL A 159 4.17 6.43 4.89
N GLU A 160 5.06 6.36 5.89
CA GLU A 160 5.62 5.09 6.36
C GLU A 160 4.88 4.54 7.59
N THR A 161 4.23 5.42 8.35
CA THR A 161 3.55 5.09 9.61
C THR A 161 2.25 5.85 9.70
N ILE A 162 1.19 5.16 10.13
CA ILE A 162 -0.13 5.72 10.40
C ILE A 162 -0.46 5.42 11.86
N THR A 163 -0.88 6.45 12.59
CA THR A 163 -1.45 6.32 13.94
C THR A 163 -2.94 6.61 13.82
N LEU A 164 -3.78 5.63 14.18
CA LEU A 164 -5.23 5.82 14.22
C LEU A 164 -5.63 6.59 15.49
N PRO A 165 -6.78 7.28 15.49
CA PRO A 165 -7.29 7.93 16.69
C PRO A 165 -7.52 6.94 17.84
N ASP A 166 -7.28 7.37 19.07
CA ASP A 166 -7.44 6.55 20.27
C ASP A 166 -8.83 5.92 20.36
N GLU A 167 -9.89 6.67 20.07
CA GLU A 167 -11.28 6.17 20.10
C GLU A 167 -11.49 5.00 19.12
N LEU A 168 -10.86 5.05 17.94
CA LEU A 168 -10.94 3.98 16.96
C LEU A 168 -10.11 2.77 17.40
N MET A 169 -8.92 3.00 17.98
CA MET A 169 -8.10 1.94 18.54
C MET A 169 -8.82 1.21 19.68
N GLU A 170 -9.42 1.94 20.62
CA GLU A 170 -10.25 1.36 21.69
C GLU A 170 -11.41 0.55 21.12
N ALA A 171 -12.09 1.05 20.09
CA ALA A 171 -13.18 0.34 19.43
C ALA A 171 -12.72 -0.96 18.75
N LEU A 172 -11.53 -0.97 18.14
CA LEU A 172 -10.92 -2.16 17.54
C LEU A 172 -10.57 -3.19 18.62
N GLU A 173 -9.90 -2.77 19.68
CA GLU A 173 -9.49 -3.63 20.80
C GLU A 173 -10.67 -4.23 21.55
N ALA A 174 -11.76 -3.47 21.69
CA ALA A 174 -13.00 -3.93 22.33
C ALA A 174 -13.75 -5.00 21.52
N ARG A 175 -13.38 -5.26 20.25
CA ARG A 175 -14.09 -6.26 19.42
C ARG A 175 -13.88 -7.66 19.96
N SER A 176 -15.01 -8.38 20.06
CA SER A 176 -15.07 -9.75 20.56
C SER A 176 -14.15 -10.68 19.77
N PRO A 177 -13.44 -11.61 20.42
CA PRO A 177 -12.78 -12.73 19.72
C PRO A 177 -13.74 -13.50 18.81
N LEU A 178 -15.04 -13.52 19.12
CA LEU A 178 -16.06 -14.16 18.26
C LEU A 178 -16.27 -13.41 16.93
N ASP A 179 -16.03 -12.09 16.88
CA ASP A 179 -16.01 -11.33 15.63
C ASP A 179 -14.76 -11.64 14.81
N ARG A 180 -13.70 -12.18 15.43
CA ARG A 180 -12.50 -12.65 14.74
C ARG A 180 -12.72 -14.03 14.11
N GLY A 181 -13.68 -14.80 14.61
CA GLY A 181 -14.04 -16.12 14.08
C GLY A 181 -12.92 -17.14 14.27
N GLU A 182 -13.17 -18.41 13.99
CA GLU A 182 -12.07 -19.38 13.86
C GLU A 182 -11.34 -19.11 12.52
N PRO A 183 -10.00 -19.28 12.46
CA PRO A 183 -9.27 -19.21 11.21
C PRO A 183 -9.89 -20.19 10.22
N LEU A 184 -10.27 -19.73 9.03
CA LEU A 184 -10.80 -20.64 8.03
C LEU A 184 -9.67 -21.53 7.51
N PRO A 185 -9.88 -22.85 7.40
CA PRO A 185 -8.85 -23.77 6.92
C PRO A 185 -8.63 -23.56 5.42
N TRP A 186 -7.73 -22.66 5.03
CA TRP A 186 -7.32 -22.49 3.64
C TRP A 186 -5.81 -22.64 3.47
N TYR A 187 -5.48 -23.78 2.86
CA TYR A 187 -4.38 -24.13 1.96
C TYR A 187 -2.99 -23.50 2.13
N HIS A 188 -2.11 -24.34 2.67
CA HIS A 188 -0.69 -24.38 2.33
C HIS A 188 -0.51 -24.95 0.92
N HIS A 189 0.21 -24.24 0.06
CA HIS A 189 1.00 -24.84 -1.01
C HIS A 189 2.47 -24.60 -0.69
#